data_AF-A0A9D1EIH9-F1
#
_entry.id   AF-A0A9D1EIH9-F1
#
_cell.length_a   1.000
_cell.length_b   1.000
_cell.length_c   1.000
_cell.angle_alpha   90.00
_cell.angle_beta   90.00
_cell.angle_gamma   90.00
#
_symmetry.space_group_name_H-M   'P 1'
#
loop_
_entity.id
_entity.type
_entity.pdbx_description
1 polymer ?
#
loop_
_entity_poly.entity_id
_entity_poly.type
_entity_poly.pdbx_seq_one_letter_code
_entity_poly.pdbx_strand_id
1 'polypeptide(L)'
;MKLIQSYLTKNDCYRQGSYLKPTCIQVHSIGVPQPSAKKIMEGWNQPGVSKMVHAFVEAGGDVYVTMEENKRPWADAGYGNKHAVAFEMTEPSTIKYTSGANFQDLDPSATREHVLGAYRTAAEYTAYLCQKLGLNPLAKTADGVPVVFSHREGALLGISSNHADPQHLWNLYGLTMDKFRQDVKTLMDGGAISPEATPAPEPAPSPAPSPAPSPSQVSATYRVRTQAHGWLPAVTDYSDYAGWQDSPVTDVALKVSQGSVKYRVHILGGGWLPWVTGYDTGDYNNGYAGNGKAIDAIQVYYYTPDSIRPYKKATYQVAPVGGSWYPEQTDTDTSSGMDGYAGYFGKAIGKLHLKIQ
;
A
#
# COMPACT_ATOMS: atom_id res chain seq x y z
N MET A 1 -18.51 16.46 -10.49
CA MET A 1 -19.28 15.77 -9.43
C MET A 1 -20.75 16.23 -9.40
N LYS A 2 -21.69 15.33 -9.13
CA LYS A 2 -23.11 15.59 -8.83
C LYS A 2 -23.48 14.98 -7.47
N LEU A 3 -23.94 15.81 -6.53
CA LEU A 3 -24.43 15.36 -5.23
C LEU A 3 -25.90 14.92 -5.32
N ILE A 4 -26.21 13.73 -4.81
CA ILE A 4 -27.55 13.13 -4.81
C ILE A 4 -27.88 12.72 -3.38
N GLN A 5 -28.91 13.33 -2.78
CA GLN A 5 -29.34 12.93 -1.43
C GLN A 5 -30.10 11.59 -1.51
N SER A 6 -29.65 10.60 -0.74
CA SER A 6 -30.17 9.23 -0.74
C SER A 6 -30.06 8.60 0.66
N TYR A 7 -30.65 9.26 1.65
CA TYR A 7 -30.56 8.83 3.05
C TYR A 7 -31.08 7.42 3.29
N LEU A 8 -30.26 6.60 3.95
CA LEU A 8 -30.61 5.21 4.26
C LEU A 8 -31.35 5.13 5.61
N THR A 9 -32.56 5.70 5.64
CA THR A 9 -33.34 5.91 6.87
C THR A 9 -33.81 4.62 7.57
N LYS A 10 -33.71 3.45 6.92
CA LYS A 10 -34.02 2.14 7.50
C LYS A 10 -32.80 1.46 8.12
N ASN A 11 -31.59 1.93 7.84
CA ASN A 11 -30.36 1.40 8.44
C ASN A 11 -30.28 1.79 9.93
N ASP A 12 -29.88 0.85 10.79
CA ASP A 12 -29.87 1.07 12.24
C ASP A 12 -28.83 2.12 12.67
N CYS A 13 -27.71 2.27 11.95
CA CYS A 13 -26.74 3.36 12.20
C CYS A 13 -27.39 4.73 11.99
N TYR A 14 -28.11 4.90 10.89
CA TYR A 14 -28.81 6.17 10.59
C TYR A 14 -29.84 6.48 11.66
N ARG A 15 -30.65 5.48 12.04
CA ARG A 15 -31.71 5.62 13.05
C ARG A 15 -31.15 5.91 14.44
N GLN A 16 -30.03 5.30 14.81
CA GLN A 16 -29.34 5.60 16.06
C GLN A 16 -28.80 7.04 16.05
N GLY A 17 -28.28 7.51 14.91
CA GLY A 17 -27.98 8.92 14.67
C GLY A 17 -27.06 9.55 15.71
N SER A 18 -26.12 8.77 16.26
CA SER A 18 -25.16 9.27 17.26
C SER A 18 -24.39 10.46 16.70
N TYR A 19 -24.17 11.49 17.53
CA TYR A 19 -23.53 12.71 17.06
C TYR A 19 -22.06 12.50 16.69
N LEU A 20 -21.64 13.18 15.63
CA LEU A 20 -20.26 13.31 15.16
C LEU A 20 -19.96 14.80 14.97
N LYS A 21 -18.79 15.24 15.45
CA LYS A 21 -18.16 16.48 15.05
C LYS A 21 -16.97 16.14 14.17
N PRO A 22 -17.08 16.21 12.83
CA PRO A 22 -16.00 15.82 11.96
C PRO A 22 -14.76 16.68 12.16
N THR A 23 -13.59 16.03 12.19
CA THR A 23 -12.27 16.67 12.21
C THR A 23 -11.37 16.15 11.09
N CYS A 24 -11.81 15.11 10.39
CA CYS A 24 -11.10 14.48 9.27
C CYS A 24 -12.10 13.83 8.30
N ILE A 25 -11.57 13.25 7.22
CA ILE A 25 -12.29 12.53 6.18
C ILE A 25 -11.59 11.18 5.98
N GLN A 26 -12.36 10.10 5.89
CA GLN A 26 -11.83 8.76 5.64
C GLN A 26 -12.30 8.23 4.28
N VAL A 27 -11.34 7.86 3.44
CA VAL A 27 -11.57 7.36 2.09
C VAL A 27 -11.57 5.83 2.12
N HIS A 28 -12.64 5.22 1.61
CA HIS A 28 -12.77 3.77 1.47
C HIS A 28 -13.03 3.36 0.01
N SER A 29 -12.89 2.07 -0.29
CA SER A 29 -13.56 1.43 -1.43
C SER A 29 -14.32 0.18 -0.99
N ILE A 30 -15.42 -0.13 -1.68
CA ILE A 30 -16.45 -1.05 -1.19
C ILE A 30 -16.03 -2.52 -1.02
N GLY A 31 -14.85 -2.92 -1.52
CA GLY A 31 -14.31 -4.29 -1.38
C GLY A 31 -15.11 -5.36 -2.11
N VAL A 32 -15.88 -4.98 -3.13
CA VAL A 32 -16.69 -5.91 -3.95
C VAL A 32 -16.79 -5.36 -5.38
N PRO A 33 -16.72 -6.18 -6.44
CA PRO A 33 -16.74 -5.73 -7.85
C PRO A 33 -18.13 -5.20 -8.25
N GLN A 34 -18.46 -4.01 -7.79
CA GLN A 34 -19.78 -3.39 -7.95
C GLN A 34 -19.64 -1.91 -8.31
N PRO A 35 -19.81 -1.54 -9.59
CA PRO A 35 -19.64 -0.16 -10.02
C PRO A 35 -20.80 0.75 -9.63
N SER A 36 -21.96 0.18 -9.26
CA SER A 36 -23.17 0.94 -8.92
C SER A 36 -23.39 1.07 -7.40
N ALA A 37 -23.33 2.31 -6.92
CA ALA A 37 -23.64 2.70 -5.54
C ALA A 37 -25.07 2.33 -5.17
N LYS A 38 -26.02 2.48 -6.09
CA LYS A 38 -27.44 2.15 -5.86
C LYS A 38 -27.62 0.70 -5.40
N LYS A 39 -26.94 -0.25 -6.05
CA LYS A 39 -27.01 -1.67 -5.66
C LYS A 39 -26.46 -1.92 -4.25
N ILE A 40 -25.44 -1.17 -3.83
CA ILE A 40 -24.90 -1.26 -2.47
C ILE A 40 -25.88 -0.66 -1.46
N MET A 41 -26.42 0.52 -1.75
CA MET A 41 -27.39 1.21 -0.89
C MET A 41 -28.67 0.40 -0.66
N GLU A 42 -29.18 -0.30 -1.69
CA GLU A 42 -30.33 -1.19 -1.56
C GLU A 42 -30.09 -2.29 -0.53
N GLY A 43 -28.89 -2.87 -0.49
CA GLY A 43 -28.51 -3.88 0.51
C GLY A 43 -28.21 -3.30 1.91
N TRP A 44 -27.91 -2.00 2.01
CA TRP A 44 -27.58 -1.36 3.29
C TRP A 44 -28.77 -0.68 3.96
N ASN A 45 -29.81 -0.31 3.20
CA ASN A 45 -30.98 0.40 3.73
C ASN A 45 -32.03 -0.55 4.32
N GLN A 46 -31.62 -1.34 5.32
CA GLN A 46 -32.46 -2.27 6.04
C GLN A 46 -31.95 -2.47 7.48
N PRO A 47 -32.82 -2.88 8.43
CA PRO A 47 -32.39 -3.22 9.78
C PRO A 47 -31.38 -4.38 9.81
N GLY A 48 -30.59 -4.47 10.86
CA GLY A 48 -29.62 -5.55 11.09
C GLY A 48 -28.30 -5.40 10.31
N VAL A 49 -28.15 -4.37 9.48
CA VAL A 49 -26.89 -4.06 8.78
C VAL A 49 -25.97 -3.25 9.69
N SER A 50 -24.81 -3.80 10.03
CA SER A 50 -23.82 -3.22 10.95
C SER A 50 -22.77 -2.33 10.27
N LYS A 51 -23.11 -1.71 9.13
CA LYS A 51 -22.22 -0.84 8.35
C LYS A 51 -22.98 0.33 7.73
N MET A 52 -22.33 1.50 7.72
CA MET A 52 -22.90 2.75 7.21
C MET A 52 -21.79 3.78 6.97
N VAL A 53 -21.86 4.50 5.85
CA VAL A 53 -21.00 5.64 5.51
C VAL A 53 -21.85 6.86 5.15
N HIS A 54 -21.22 8.03 5.00
CA HIS A 54 -21.92 9.27 4.66
C HIS A 54 -22.22 9.42 3.18
N ALA A 55 -21.40 8.79 2.32
CA ALA A 55 -21.66 8.79 0.89
C ALA A 55 -21.05 7.58 0.16
N PHE A 56 -21.62 7.29 -1.01
CA PHE A 56 -21.01 6.46 -2.04
C PHE A 56 -20.61 7.32 -3.23
N VAL A 57 -19.44 7.05 -3.80
CA VAL A 57 -18.84 7.80 -4.90
C VAL A 57 -18.69 6.89 -6.12
N GLU A 58 -19.29 7.28 -7.23
CA GLU A 58 -19.19 6.55 -8.50
C GLU A 58 -18.14 7.15 -9.45
N ALA A 59 -17.58 6.31 -10.31
CA ALA A 59 -16.58 6.71 -11.30
C ALA A 59 -17.09 7.75 -12.31
N GLY A 60 -18.40 7.77 -12.57
CA GLY A 60 -19.04 8.72 -13.50
C GLY A 60 -19.27 10.13 -12.94
N GLY A 61 -18.96 10.37 -11.66
CA GLY A 61 -19.11 11.69 -11.03
C GLY A 61 -20.31 11.84 -10.09
N ASP A 62 -21.18 10.83 -10.01
CA ASP A 62 -22.31 10.82 -9.08
C ASP A 62 -21.84 10.47 -7.65
N VAL A 63 -22.35 11.21 -6.67
CA VAL A 63 -22.07 11.02 -5.26
C VAL A 63 -23.39 10.96 -4.49
N TYR A 64 -23.69 9.78 -3.95
CA TYR A 64 -24.92 9.52 -3.21
C TYR A 64 -24.69 9.75 -1.73
N VAL A 65 -25.21 10.84 -1.19
CA VAL A 65 -25.11 11.18 0.24
C VAL A 65 -26.16 10.39 1.02
N THR A 66 -25.70 9.44 1.83
CA THR A 66 -26.49 8.44 2.54
C THR A 66 -26.79 8.80 3.99
N MET A 67 -26.08 9.79 4.54
CA MET A 67 -26.28 10.29 5.90
C MET A 67 -25.67 11.69 6.05
N GLU A 68 -26.24 12.52 6.93
CA GLU A 68 -25.69 13.83 7.28
C GLU A 68 -24.30 13.70 7.92
N GLU A 69 -23.36 14.59 7.57
CA GLU A 69 -21.97 14.55 8.05
C GLU A 69 -21.80 14.65 9.58
N ASN A 70 -22.83 15.10 10.30
CA ASN A 70 -22.81 15.23 11.76
C ASN A 70 -23.34 13.98 12.47
N LYS A 71 -23.60 12.89 11.76
CA LYS A 71 -23.96 11.59 12.32
C LYS A 71 -22.78 10.63 12.23
N ARG A 72 -22.51 9.91 13.31
CA ARG A 72 -21.44 8.93 13.42
C ARG A 72 -21.69 7.76 12.45
N PRO A 73 -20.74 7.43 11.56
CA PRO A 73 -20.83 6.26 10.70
C PRO A 73 -20.45 4.98 11.46
N TRP A 74 -20.75 3.85 10.83
CA TRP A 74 -20.23 2.52 11.16
C TRP A 74 -19.36 2.05 9.98
N ALA A 75 -18.20 2.69 9.81
CA ALA A 75 -17.32 2.56 8.66
C ALA A 75 -16.08 1.69 8.94
N ASP A 76 -15.33 2.01 10.00
CA ASP A 76 -13.95 1.48 10.18
C ASP A 76 -13.69 0.79 11.52
N ALA A 77 -14.75 0.64 12.33
CA ALA A 77 -14.70 0.13 13.71
C ALA A 77 -13.64 0.82 14.61
N GLY A 78 -13.25 2.06 14.29
CA GLY A 78 -12.09 2.71 14.87
C GLY A 78 -12.23 4.21 15.03
N TYR A 79 -11.13 4.91 14.78
CA TYR A 79 -11.01 6.36 14.86
C TYR A 79 -11.91 7.07 13.83
N GLY A 80 -12.06 6.51 12.62
CA GLY A 80 -12.93 7.04 11.58
C GLY A 80 -14.37 7.22 12.05
N ASN A 81 -14.95 6.23 12.73
CA ASN A 81 -16.29 6.34 13.30
C ASN A 81 -16.46 7.51 14.29
N LYS A 82 -15.39 7.91 14.98
CA LYS A 82 -15.46 8.94 16.03
C LYS A 82 -15.11 10.33 15.52
N HIS A 83 -14.41 10.44 14.39
CA HIS A 83 -13.78 11.68 13.94
C HIS A 83 -14.01 12.04 12.47
N ALA A 84 -14.39 11.08 11.61
CA ALA A 84 -14.32 11.24 10.16
C ALA A 84 -15.69 11.26 9.47
N VAL A 85 -15.80 12.13 8.46
CA VAL A 85 -16.75 11.86 7.36
C VAL A 85 -16.16 10.73 6.52
N ALA A 86 -16.72 9.53 6.64
CA ALA A 86 -16.35 8.37 5.81
C ALA A 86 -17.20 8.28 4.53
N PHE A 87 -16.58 7.94 3.40
CA PHE A 87 -17.27 7.61 2.15
C PHE A 87 -16.63 6.43 1.43
N GLU A 88 -17.39 5.78 0.56
CA GLU A 88 -17.02 4.57 -0.17
C GLU A 88 -16.95 4.84 -1.68
N MET A 89 -15.83 4.55 -2.32
CA MET A 89 -15.76 4.50 -3.79
C MET A 89 -16.29 3.17 -4.31
N THR A 90 -17.05 3.21 -5.40
CA THR A 90 -17.43 1.98 -6.11
C THR A 90 -16.21 1.35 -6.79
N GLU A 91 -16.27 0.04 -6.97
CA GLU A 91 -15.17 -0.73 -7.56
C GLU A 91 -15.58 -1.29 -8.93
N PRO A 92 -14.60 -1.51 -9.84
CA PRO A 92 -14.90 -1.98 -11.19
C PRO A 92 -15.59 -3.35 -11.18
N SER A 93 -16.53 -3.59 -12.09
CA SER A 93 -17.11 -4.92 -12.30
C SER A 93 -16.14 -5.91 -12.96
N THR A 94 -15.01 -5.42 -13.44
CA THR A 94 -14.01 -6.16 -14.22
C THR A 94 -12.91 -6.78 -13.36
N ILE A 95 -13.00 -6.69 -12.03
CA ILE A 95 -12.12 -7.42 -11.12
C ILE A 95 -12.82 -8.62 -10.49
N LYS A 96 -12.05 -9.65 -10.14
CA LYS A 96 -12.52 -10.80 -9.38
C LYS A 96 -11.59 -11.04 -8.20
N TYR A 97 -12.05 -10.74 -6.98
CA TYR A 97 -11.30 -11.04 -5.77
C TYR A 97 -10.98 -12.53 -5.66
N THR A 98 -9.73 -12.83 -5.30
CA THR A 98 -9.23 -14.21 -5.13
C THR A 98 -8.97 -14.51 -3.66
N SER A 99 -8.30 -13.60 -2.95
CA SER A 99 -8.05 -13.70 -1.51
C SER A 99 -7.66 -12.34 -0.93
N GLY A 100 -8.37 -11.92 0.13
CA GLY A 100 -8.19 -10.61 0.73
C GLY A 100 -8.33 -9.50 -0.32
N ALA A 101 -7.34 -8.62 -0.38
CA ALA A 101 -7.30 -7.52 -1.34
C ALA A 101 -6.71 -7.90 -2.71
N ASN A 102 -6.32 -9.17 -2.92
CA ASN A 102 -5.83 -9.63 -4.22
C ASN A 102 -7.01 -9.96 -5.14
N PHE A 103 -6.87 -9.60 -6.41
CA PHE A 103 -7.88 -9.85 -7.43
C PHE A 103 -7.24 -10.17 -8.78
N GLN A 104 -8.00 -10.85 -9.63
CA GLN A 104 -7.73 -10.96 -11.06
C GLN A 104 -8.41 -9.79 -11.77
N ASP A 105 -7.68 -9.07 -12.61
CA ASP A 105 -8.23 -8.07 -13.52
C ASP A 105 -8.62 -8.76 -14.84
N LEU A 106 -9.90 -8.65 -15.21
CA LEU A 106 -10.50 -9.29 -16.39
C LEU A 106 -10.56 -8.34 -17.59
N ASP A 107 -10.42 -7.03 -17.37
CA ASP A 107 -10.37 -6.00 -18.40
C ASP A 107 -9.59 -4.78 -17.87
N PRO A 108 -8.26 -4.75 -18.05
CA PRO A 108 -7.41 -3.69 -17.50
C PRO A 108 -7.75 -2.28 -17.99
N SER A 109 -8.32 -2.15 -19.20
CA SER A 109 -8.70 -0.85 -19.75
C SER A 109 -9.93 -0.30 -19.02
N ALA A 110 -10.97 -1.12 -18.88
CA ALA A 110 -12.18 -0.74 -18.16
C ALA A 110 -11.93 -0.57 -16.65
N THR A 111 -11.10 -1.45 -16.05
CA THR A 111 -10.65 -1.31 -14.66
C THR A 111 -9.95 0.03 -14.44
N ARG A 112 -9.05 0.41 -15.36
CA ARG A 112 -8.33 1.69 -15.31
C ARG A 112 -9.28 2.87 -15.40
N GLU A 113 -10.17 2.87 -16.38
CA GLU A 113 -11.15 3.94 -16.54
C GLU A 113 -12.00 4.13 -15.28
N HIS A 114 -12.49 3.03 -14.71
CA HIS A 114 -13.27 3.05 -13.48
C HIS A 114 -12.47 3.59 -12.29
N VAL A 115 -11.25 3.08 -12.05
CA VAL A 115 -10.44 3.49 -10.89
C VAL A 115 -10.02 4.95 -11.00
N LEU A 116 -9.60 5.43 -12.18
CA LEU A 116 -9.25 6.84 -12.39
C LEU A 116 -10.47 7.76 -12.28
N GLY A 117 -11.63 7.33 -12.79
CA GLY A 117 -12.89 8.04 -12.63
C GLY A 117 -13.31 8.15 -11.16
N ALA A 118 -13.28 7.04 -10.43
CA ALA A 118 -13.63 6.99 -9.01
C ALA A 118 -12.68 7.85 -8.17
N TYR A 119 -11.37 7.79 -8.45
CA TYR A 119 -10.36 8.66 -7.83
C TYR A 119 -10.67 10.15 -8.06
N ARG A 120 -10.99 10.54 -9.31
CA ARG A 120 -11.35 11.93 -9.64
C ARG A 120 -12.56 12.39 -8.84
N THR A 121 -13.64 11.61 -8.85
CA THR A 121 -14.86 11.96 -8.12
C THR A 121 -14.62 12.01 -6.61
N ALA A 122 -13.81 11.08 -6.07
CA ALA A 122 -13.44 11.07 -4.66
C ALA A 122 -12.64 12.31 -4.27
N ALA A 123 -11.71 12.77 -5.12
CA ALA A 123 -10.94 13.99 -4.89
C ALA A 123 -11.84 15.23 -4.93
N GLU A 124 -12.76 15.31 -5.91
CA GLU A 124 -13.77 16.37 -5.99
C GLU A 124 -14.67 16.41 -4.75
N TYR A 125 -15.15 15.26 -4.31
CA TYR A 125 -16.00 15.17 -3.12
C TYR A 125 -15.23 15.50 -1.83
N THR A 126 -13.99 15.05 -1.71
CA THR A 126 -13.13 15.37 -0.57
C THR A 126 -12.81 16.85 -0.53
N ALA A 127 -12.55 17.50 -1.67
CA ALA A 127 -12.35 18.96 -1.76
C ALA A 127 -13.61 19.72 -1.31
N TYR A 128 -14.78 19.29 -1.77
CA TYR A 128 -16.07 19.83 -1.32
C TYR A 128 -16.23 19.70 0.21
N LEU A 129 -15.96 18.53 0.78
CA LEU A 129 -16.04 18.31 2.23
C LEU A 129 -15.02 19.17 2.99
N CYS A 130 -13.78 19.27 2.50
CA CYS A 130 -12.75 20.10 3.11
C CYS A 130 -13.16 21.57 3.16
N GLN A 131 -13.70 22.11 2.06
CA GLN A 131 -14.24 23.47 2.04
C GLN A 131 -15.42 23.65 3.00
N LYS A 132 -16.39 22.73 2.96
CA LYS A 132 -17.60 22.76 3.80
C LYS A 132 -17.28 22.73 5.30
N LEU A 133 -16.25 21.97 5.68
CA LEU A 133 -15.88 21.72 7.07
C LEU A 133 -14.71 22.59 7.56
N GLY A 134 -14.12 23.42 6.69
CA GLY A 134 -12.94 24.23 7.02
C GLY A 134 -11.70 23.38 7.31
N LEU A 135 -11.53 22.24 6.63
CA LEU A 135 -10.42 21.31 6.82
C LEU A 135 -9.31 21.56 5.80
N ASN A 136 -8.05 21.48 6.25
CA ASN A 136 -6.89 21.50 5.37
C ASN A 136 -6.48 20.06 5.01
N PRO A 137 -6.57 19.63 3.74
CA PRO A 137 -6.28 18.24 3.35
C PRO A 137 -4.82 17.82 3.55
N LEU A 138 -3.88 18.78 3.65
CA LEU A 138 -2.46 18.51 3.89
C LEU A 138 -2.09 18.51 5.39
N ALA A 139 -3.03 18.86 6.27
CA ALA A 139 -2.78 18.94 7.70
C ALA A 139 -2.97 17.59 8.41
N LYS A 140 -2.64 17.59 9.70
CA LYS A 140 -2.96 16.52 10.65
C LYS A 140 -3.94 17.03 11.69
N THR A 141 -4.76 16.13 12.23
CA THR A 141 -5.59 16.39 13.41
C THR A 141 -4.72 16.61 14.64
N ALA A 142 -5.32 17.04 15.75
CA ALA A 142 -4.63 17.18 17.04
C ALA A 142 -4.00 15.85 17.52
N ASP A 143 -4.61 14.72 17.13
CA ASP A 143 -4.14 13.37 17.44
C ASP A 143 -3.02 12.89 16.49
N GLY A 144 -2.56 13.73 15.56
CA GLY A 144 -1.48 13.42 14.61
C GLY A 144 -1.90 12.59 13.40
N VAL A 145 -3.22 12.37 13.21
CA VAL A 145 -3.78 11.62 12.07
C VAL A 145 -3.89 12.56 10.85
N PRO A 146 -3.55 12.17 9.62
CA PRO A 146 -3.83 13.00 8.45
C PRO A 146 -5.30 13.38 8.37
N VAL A 147 -5.60 14.65 8.07
CA VAL A 147 -6.98 15.17 7.99
C VAL A 147 -7.78 14.45 6.90
N VAL A 148 -7.12 14.01 5.85
CA VAL A 148 -7.68 13.09 4.84
C VAL A 148 -6.83 11.84 4.89
N PHE A 149 -7.41 10.69 5.22
CA PHE A 149 -6.69 9.41 5.32
C PHE A 149 -7.53 8.27 4.73
N SER A 150 -6.91 7.17 4.32
CA SER A 150 -7.67 5.98 3.90
C SER A 150 -7.91 4.99 5.04
N HIS A 151 -8.78 4.00 4.82
CA HIS A 151 -8.88 2.85 5.72
C HIS A 151 -7.53 2.18 5.94
N ARG A 152 -6.76 1.92 4.87
CA ARG A 152 -5.41 1.34 5.00
C ARG A 152 -4.47 2.22 5.82
N GLU A 153 -4.42 3.53 5.62
CA GLU A 153 -3.59 4.41 6.47
C GLU A 153 -4.02 4.33 7.94
N GLY A 154 -5.33 4.27 8.20
CA GLY A 154 -5.86 4.04 9.54
C GLY A 154 -5.43 2.69 10.13
N ALA A 155 -5.48 1.62 9.34
CA ALA A 155 -5.02 0.29 9.74
C ALA A 155 -3.52 0.27 10.09
N LEU A 156 -2.69 0.91 9.26
CA LEU A 156 -1.23 1.04 9.44
C LEU A 156 -0.87 1.84 10.70
N LEU A 157 -1.71 2.81 11.06
CA LEU A 157 -1.59 3.60 12.29
C LEU A 157 -2.19 2.89 13.52
N GLY A 158 -2.82 1.73 13.35
CA GLY A 158 -3.48 0.99 14.44
C GLY A 158 -4.77 1.64 14.95
N ILE A 159 -5.36 2.54 14.16
CA ILE A 159 -6.56 3.33 14.53
C ILE A 159 -7.84 2.89 13.81
N SER A 160 -7.73 2.02 12.80
CA SER A 160 -8.85 1.43 12.05
C SER A 160 -8.69 -0.08 11.95
N SER A 161 -9.76 -0.80 11.61
CA SER A 161 -9.68 -2.23 11.31
C SER A 161 -8.71 -2.54 10.16
N ASN A 162 -8.18 -3.76 10.11
CA ASN A 162 -7.15 -4.16 9.15
C ASN A 162 -7.70 -4.38 7.73
N HIS A 163 -7.98 -3.29 7.03
CA HIS A 163 -8.39 -3.30 5.63
C HIS A 163 -7.33 -2.65 4.71
N ALA A 164 -7.37 -3.00 3.43
CA ALA A 164 -6.35 -2.60 2.44
C ALA A 164 -6.77 -1.43 1.54
N ASP A 165 -8.02 -0.97 1.65
CA ASP A 165 -8.63 -0.03 0.74
C ASP A 165 -8.26 1.45 1.01
N PRO A 166 -8.32 2.30 -0.04
CA PRO A 166 -8.47 1.94 -1.46
C PRO A 166 -7.13 1.60 -2.14
N GLN A 167 -6.02 1.55 -1.38
CA GLN A 167 -4.67 1.40 -1.92
C GLN A 167 -4.48 0.17 -2.80
N HIS A 168 -5.17 -0.94 -2.53
CA HIS A 168 -5.05 -2.15 -3.37
C HIS A 168 -5.48 -1.91 -4.83
N LEU A 169 -6.40 -0.99 -5.08
CA LEU A 169 -6.80 -0.56 -6.44
C LEU A 169 -5.87 0.52 -6.98
N TRP A 170 -5.53 1.49 -6.13
CA TRP A 170 -4.74 2.66 -6.51
C TRP A 170 -3.30 2.32 -6.89
N ASN A 171 -2.70 1.35 -6.21
CA ASN A 171 -1.33 0.90 -6.46
C ASN A 171 -1.12 0.42 -7.90
N LEU A 172 -2.17 -0.11 -8.57
CA LEU A 172 -2.10 -0.51 -9.99
C LEU A 172 -1.72 0.65 -10.92
N TYR A 173 -2.01 1.88 -10.51
CA TYR A 173 -1.89 3.08 -11.33
C TYR A 173 -0.95 4.12 -10.71
N GLY A 174 -0.16 3.74 -9.70
CA GLY A 174 0.79 4.63 -9.02
C GLY A 174 0.13 5.73 -8.19
N LEU A 175 -1.16 5.58 -7.85
CA LEU A 175 -1.89 6.57 -7.06
C LEU A 175 -1.61 6.36 -5.57
N THR A 176 -1.34 7.44 -4.85
CA THR A 176 -1.03 7.41 -3.41
C THR A 176 -1.94 8.37 -2.64
N MET A 177 -2.09 8.16 -1.34
CA MET A 177 -2.84 9.08 -0.49
C MET A 177 -2.18 10.47 -0.39
N ASP A 178 -0.85 10.56 -0.53
CA ASP A 178 -0.17 11.85 -0.60
C ASP A 178 -0.51 12.61 -1.88
N LYS A 179 -0.51 11.93 -3.03
CA LYS A 179 -0.96 12.52 -4.29
C LYS A 179 -2.43 12.91 -4.21
N PHE A 180 -3.27 12.08 -3.59
CA PHE A 180 -4.68 12.39 -3.38
C PHE A 180 -4.89 13.65 -2.54
N ARG A 181 -4.17 13.79 -1.43
CA ARG A 181 -4.19 14.99 -0.59
C ARG A 181 -3.75 16.25 -1.36
N GLN A 182 -2.73 16.13 -2.21
CA GLN A 182 -2.28 17.22 -3.10
C GLN A 182 -3.31 17.57 -4.18
N ASP A 183 -3.98 16.57 -4.76
CA ASP A 183 -5.03 16.76 -5.76
C ASP A 183 -6.26 17.43 -5.17
N VAL A 184 -6.66 17.01 -3.97
CA VAL A 184 -7.71 17.68 -3.19
C VAL A 184 -7.34 19.14 -2.93
N LYS A 185 -6.10 19.42 -2.53
CA LYS A 185 -5.63 20.81 -2.35
C LYS A 185 -5.70 21.62 -3.64
N THR A 186 -5.25 21.04 -4.75
CA THR A 186 -5.32 21.66 -6.09
C THR A 186 -6.76 22.03 -6.46
N LEU A 187 -7.70 21.10 -6.25
CA LEU A 187 -9.13 21.35 -6.51
C LEU A 187 -9.71 22.45 -5.62
N MET A 188 -9.33 22.47 -4.33
CA MET A 188 -9.75 23.53 -3.41
C MET A 188 -9.26 24.92 -3.84
N ASP A 189 -8.13 24.99 -4.55
CA ASP A 189 -7.54 26.21 -5.09
C ASP A 189 -8.09 26.59 -6.48
N GLY A 190 -9.09 25.85 -6.99
CA GLY A 190 -9.69 26.08 -8.31
C GLY A 190 -8.89 25.50 -9.47
N GLY A 191 -7.85 24.71 -9.20
CA GLY A 191 -7.11 23.98 -10.21
C GLY A 191 -7.91 22.79 -10.76
N ALA A 192 -7.53 22.35 -11.95
CA ALA A 192 -8.01 21.10 -12.51
C ALA A 192 -7.04 19.97 -12.15
N ILE A 193 -7.58 18.80 -11.80
CA ILE A 193 -6.78 17.58 -11.71
C ILE A 193 -7.02 16.75 -12.96
N SER A 194 -5.94 16.27 -13.54
CA SER A 194 -5.98 15.05 -14.30
C SER A 194 -5.44 13.99 -13.35
N PRO A 195 -6.23 12.98 -12.96
CA PRO A 195 -5.65 11.73 -12.49
C PRO A 195 -4.88 11.14 -13.67
N GLU A 196 -3.70 11.69 -13.92
CA GLU A 196 -2.66 10.99 -14.61
C GLU A 196 -2.43 9.78 -13.74
N ALA A 197 -2.81 8.61 -14.23
CA ALA A 197 -1.81 7.59 -14.03
C ALA A 197 -0.58 8.18 -14.73
N THR A 198 0.49 8.41 -13.96
CA THR A 198 1.78 7.96 -14.48
C THR A 198 1.48 6.66 -15.20
N PRO A 199 1.80 6.50 -16.50
CA PRO A 199 1.74 5.17 -17.06
C PRO A 199 2.37 4.28 -15.99
N ALA A 200 1.67 3.21 -15.58
CA ALA A 200 2.41 2.12 -14.94
C ALA A 200 3.66 2.02 -15.81
N PRO A 201 4.88 2.16 -15.24
CA PRO A 201 6.09 2.28 -16.05
C PRO A 201 5.90 1.30 -17.17
N GLU A 202 5.85 1.81 -18.42
CA GLU A 202 5.41 1.04 -19.59
C GLU A 202 5.92 -0.38 -19.37
N PRO A 203 5.06 -1.44 -19.38
CA PRO A 203 5.61 -2.77 -19.20
C PRO A 203 6.73 -2.83 -20.21
N ALA A 204 7.98 -2.91 -19.72
CA ALA A 204 9.13 -2.99 -20.61
C ALA A 204 8.70 -4.03 -21.64
N PRO A 205 8.72 -3.66 -22.94
CA PRO A 205 7.93 -4.30 -23.99
C PRO A 205 7.87 -5.78 -23.68
N SER A 206 6.66 -6.34 -23.48
CA SER A 206 6.50 -7.76 -23.10
C SER A 206 7.60 -8.52 -23.81
N PRO A 207 8.58 -9.10 -23.08
CA PRO A 207 9.78 -9.58 -23.74
C PRO A 207 9.27 -10.53 -24.82
N ALA A 208 9.54 -10.19 -26.08
CA ALA A 208 9.30 -11.09 -27.21
C ALA A 208 9.67 -12.46 -26.69
N PRO A 209 8.71 -13.43 -26.68
CA PRO A 209 8.63 -14.52 -25.72
C PRO A 209 10.03 -14.83 -25.26
N SER A 210 10.39 -14.36 -24.05
CA SER A 210 11.78 -14.44 -23.61
C SER A 210 12.21 -15.86 -23.92
N PRO A 211 13.28 -16.07 -24.71
CA PRO A 211 13.70 -17.42 -25.05
C PRO A 211 13.73 -18.14 -23.71
N ALA A 212 13.00 -19.26 -23.63
CA ALA A 212 12.84 -20.04 -22.41
C ALA A 212 14.14 -19.95 -21.61
N PRO A 213 14.07 -19.56 -20.32
CA PRO A 213 15.21 -19.03 -19.57
C PRO A 213 16.45 -19.81 -19.97
N SER A 214 17.38 -19.12 -20.64
CA SER A 214 18.67 -19.73 -20.92
C SER A 214 19.17 -20.23 -19.57
N PRO A 215 19.54 -21.51 -19.43
CA PRO A 215 19.76 -22.16 -18.13
C PRO A 215 20.87 -21.53 -17.26
N SER A 216 21.46 -20.41 -17.67
CA SER A 216 22.54 -19.66 -17.02
C SER A 216 22.11 -18.43 -16.20
N GLN A 217 20.88 -17.92 -16.29
CA GLN A 217 20.47 -16.73 -15.52
C GLN A 217 19.94 -17.10 -14.13
N VAL A 218 20.59 -16.57 -13.09
CA VAL A 218 20.17 -16.68 -11.70
C VAL A 218 19.41 -15.41 -11.32
N SER A 219 18.24 -15.55 -10.72
CA SER A 219 17.44 -14.44 -10.21
C SER A 219 17.28 -14.58 -8.71
N ALA A 220 17.19 -13.45 -8.02
CA ALA A 220 16.81 -13.38 -6.62
C ALA A 220 15.37 -12.88 -6.48
N THR A 221 14.58 -13.53 -5.63
CA THR A 221 13.26 -13.06 -5.23
C THR A 221 13.27 -12.76 -3.74
N TYR A 222 12.92 -11.54 -3.36
CA TYR A 222 12.96 -11.09 -1.97
C TYR A 222 11.78 -10.21 -1.62
N ARG A 223 11.43 -10.18 -0.33
CA ARG A 223 10.41 -9.28 0.22
C ARG A 223 10.80 -8.86 1.62
N VAL A 224 10.22 -7.76 2.08
CA VAL A 224 10.46 -7.25 3.43
C VAL A 224 9.17 -7.06 4.20
N ARG A 225 9.25 -7.21 5.53
CA ARG A 225 8.25 -6.74 6.46
C ARG A 225 8.66 -5.37 6.95
N THR A 226 7.72 -4.43 7.00
CA THR A 226 7.94 -3.12 7.62
C THR A 226 7.10 -2.97 8.88
N GLN A 227 7.53 -2.10 9.79
CA GLN A 227 6.85 -1.83 11.05
C GLN A 227 5.39 -1.42 10.85
N ALA A 228 5.12 -0.56 9.86
CA ALA A 228 3.77 -0.09 9.60
C ALA A 228 3.00 -1.07 8.71
N HIS A 229 3.62 -1.64 7.67
CA HIS A 229 2.88 -2.28 6.58
C HIS A 229 2.83 -3.81 6.60
N GLY A 230 3.49 -4.47 7.55
CA GLY A 230 3.64 -5.91 7.50
C GLY A 230 4.44 -6.34 6.26
N TRP A 231 4.24 -7.58 5.82
CA TRP A 231 4.95 -8.15 4.67
C TRP A 231 4.50 -7.51 3.36
N LEU A 232 5.39 -6.78 2.69
CA LEU A 232 5.16 -6.19 1.37
C LEU A 232 5.32 -7.22 0.24
N PRO A 233 4.82 -6.96 -0.98
CA PRO A 233 5.01 -7.85 -2.13
C PRO A 233 6.48 -8.20 -2.39
N ALA A 234 6.69 -9.34 -3.04
CA ALA A 234 8.02 -9.76 -3.44
C ALA A 234 8.49 -9.06 -4.71
N VAL A 235 9.78 -8.79 -4.74
CA VAL A 235 10.52 -8.16 -5.83
C VAL A 235 11.49 -9.18 -6.40
N THR A 236 11.72 -9.14 -7.71
CA THR A 236 12.73 -10.00 -8.36
C THR A 236 13.85 -9.14 -8.92
N ASP A 237 15.08 -9.43 -8.52
CA ASP A 237 16.27 -8.66 -8.87
C ASP A 237 16.05 -7.15 -8.66
N TYR A 238 16.44 -6.31 -9.61
CA TYR A 238 16.25 -4.85 -9.57
C TYR A 238 14.96 -4.42 -10.32
N SER A 239 13.95 -5.30 -10.39
CA SER A 239 12.66 -4.92 -11.00
C SER A 239 11.98 -3.77 -10.24
N ASP A 240 12.24 -3.67 -8.94
CA ASP A 240 11.79 -2.63 -8.01
C ASP A 240 12.65 -2.69 -6.73
N TYR A 241 12.26 -1.98 -5.66
CA TYR A 241 12.74 -2.18 -4.30
C TYR A 241 11.71 -2.79 -3.37
N ALA A 242 12.19 -3.60 -2.43
CA ALA A 242 11.39 -4.07 -1.32
C ALA A 242 11.51 -3.07 -0.16
N GLY A 243 10.39 -2.49 0.28
CA GLY A 243 10.38 -1.57 1.42
C GLY A 243 9.39 -0.44 1.27
N TRP A 244 9.44 0.50 2.21
CA TRP A 244 8.60 1.69 2.22
C TRP A 244 9.39 2.89 2.74
N GLN A 245 9.26 4.04 2.07
CA GLN A 245 10.11 5.20 2.32
C GLN A 245 10.07 5.71 3.77
N ASP A 246 8.93 5.60 4.44
CA ASP A 246 8.67 6.11 5.80
C ASP A 246 8.39 5.01 6.83
N SER A 247 8.75 3.75 6.55
CA SER A 247 8.54 2.65 7.48
C SER A 247 9.77 1.77 7.61
N PRO A 248 10.35 1.66 8.82
CA PRO A 248 11.48 0.77 9.07
C PRO A 248 11.18 -0.66 8.67
N VAL A 249 12.10 -1.27 7.93
CA VAL A 249 12.14 -2.71 7.68
C VAL A 249 12.43 -3.42 9.01
N THR A 250 11.75 -4.54 9.22
CA THR A 250 11.91 -5.37 10.41
C THR A 250 12.37 -6.79 10.09
N ASP A 251 11.94 -7.30 8.94
CA ASP A 251 12.21 -8.67 8.53
C ASP A 251 12.44 -8.72 7.01
N VAL A 252 13.30 -9.64 6.57
CA VAL A 252 13.65 -9.84 5.17
C VAL A 252 13.49 -11.32 4.85
N ALA A 253 12.86 -11.66 3.74
CA ALA A 253 12.82 -13.03 3.20
C ALA A 253 13.41 -13.03 1.79
N LEU A 254 14.33 -13.94 1.50
CA LEU A 254 15.07 -13.99 0.23
C LEU A 254 15.26 -15.44 -0.25
N LYS A 255 15.02 -15.69 -1.55
CA LYS A 255 15.36 -16.92 -2.27
C LYS A 255 16.02 -16.62 -3.60
N VAL A 256 16.63 -17.64 -4.21
CA VAL A 256 17.28 -17.58 -5.52
C VAL A 256 16.77 -18.71 -6.42
N SER A 257 16.77 -18.50 -7.74
CA SER A 257 16.28 -19.49 -8.71
C SER A 257 17.20 -20.69 -8.90
N GLN A 258 18.51 -20.50 -8.71
CA GLN A 258 19.54 -21.53 -8.72
C GLN A 258 20.58 -21.21 -7.66
N GLY A 259 21.29 -22.23 -7.17
CA GLY A 259 22.21 -22.07 -6.05
C GLY A 259 21.52 -21.97 -4.70
N SER A 260 22.24 -21.43 -3.73
CA SER A 260 21.71 -21.20 -2.40
C SER A 260 22.15 -19.85 -1.89
N VAL A 261 21.38 -19.29 -0.97
CA VAL A 261 21.65 -17.99 -0.38
C VAL A 261 21.51 -18.11 1.13
N LYS A 262 22.40 -17.45 1.85
CA LYS A 262 22.21 -17.18 3.27
C LYS A 262 22.16 -15.68 3.49
N TYR A 263 21.36 -15.26 4.45
CA TYR A 263 21.23 -13.85 4.78
C TYR A 263 20.89 -13.67 6.26
N ARG A 264 21.20 -12.50 6.79
CA ARG A 264 20.87 -12.08 8.16
C ARG A 264 20.75 -10.57 8.26
N VAL A 265 20.12 -10.11 9.33
CA VAL A 265 19.89 -8.68 9.58
C VAL A 265 20.47 -8.27 10.93
N HIS A 266 20.85 -7.00 11.04
CA HIS A 266 21.27 -6.37 12.29
C HIS A 266 20.11 -5.56 12.86
N ILE A 267 19.79 -5.77 14.14
CA ILE A 267 18.74 -5.01 14.81
C ILE A 267 19.25 -3.61 15.11
N LEU A 268 18.43 -2.60 14.84
CA LEU A 268 18.71 -1.21 15.17
C LEU A 268 19.04 -1.05 16.66
N GLY A 269 20.26 -0.60 16.96
CA GLY A 269 20.76 -0.47 18.33
C GLY A 269 20.96 -1.80 19.07
N GLY A 270 20.95 -2.91 18.35
CA GLY A 270 21.11 -4.28 18.86
C GLY A 270 22.33 -4.97 18.24
N GLY A 271 22.13 -6.22 17.84
CA GLY A 271 23.16 -7.07 17.24
C GLY A 271 22.67 -7.80 16.01
N TRP A 272 23.60 -8.52 15.36
CA TRP A 272 23.29 -9.43 14.25
C TRP A 272 22.44 -10.60 14.72
N LEU A 273 21.36 -10.89 14.01
CA LEU A 273 20.62 -12.14 14.17
C LEU A 273 21.36 -13.32 13.52
N PRO A 274 20.99 -14.57 13.83
CA PRO A 274 21.50 -15.74 13.15
C PRO A 274 21.25 -15.71 11.63
N TRP A 275 22.06 -16.46 10.90
CA TRP A 275 21.86 -16.68 9.47
C TRP A 275 20.64 -17.54 9.20
N VAL A 276 19.90 -17.19 8.17
CA VAL A 276 18.80 -18.01 7.61
C VAL A 276 19.04 -18.30 6.14
N THR A 277 18.37 -19.32 5.63
CA THR A 277 18.46 -19.77 4.22
C THR A 277 17.10 -19.96 3.56
N GLY A 278 16.00 -19.92 4.32
CA GLY A 278 14.64 -20.18 3.82
C GLY A 278 13.95 -18.97 3.21
N TYR A 279 12.76 -19.21 2.67
CA TYR A 279 11.84 -18.21 2.14
C TYR A 279 10.41 -18.64 2.47
N ASP A 280 10.03 -18.46 3.73
CA ASP A 280 8.69 -18.76 4.22
C ASP A 280 8.34 -17.77 5.34
N THR A 281 7.40 -16.87 5.07
CA THR A 281 6.98 -15.86 6.05
C THR A 281 6.23 -16.44 7.26
N GLY A 282 5.83 -17.72 7.20
CA GLY A 282 5.24 -18.47 8.30
C GLY A 282 6.25 -19.25 9.16
N ASP A 283 7.47 -19.48 8.68
CA ASP A 283 8.55 -20.13 9.43
C ASP A 283 9.42 -19.08 10.15
N TYR A 284 9.19 -18.94 11.45
CA TYR A 284 9.91 -17.97 12.30
C TYR A 284 11.37 -18.38 12.63
N ASN A 285 11.77 -19.63 12.35
CA ASN A 285 13.11 -20.13 12.69
C ASN A 285 14.11 -19.97 11.54
N ASN A 286 13.70 -20.26 10.30
CA ASN A 286 14.61 -20.21 9.16
C ASN A 286 13.97 -19.61 7.88
N GLY A 287 12.69 -19.21 7.93
CA GLY A 287 11.96 -18.73 6.76
C GLY A 287 12.27 -17.28 6.38
N TYR A 288 12.76 -16.48 7.31
CA TYR A 288 13.13 -15.08 7.12
C TYR A 288 14.11 -14.59 8.20
N ALA A 289 14.84 -13.52 7.90
CA ALA A 289 15.74 -12.84 8.84
C ALA A 289 15.03 -11.66 9.47
N GLY A 290 14.79 -11.70 10.79
CA GLY A 290 14.17 -10.61 11.52
C GLY A 290 13.49 -11.11 12.80
N ASN A 291 13.06 -10.18 13.65
CA ASN A 291 12.28 -10.49 14.85
C ASN A 291 11.21 -9.42 15.11
N GLY A 292 10.75 -8.74 14.06
CA GLY A 292 9.78 -7.65 14.15
C GLY A 292 10.33 -6.32 14.69
N LYS A 293 11.61 -6.22 15.07
CA LYS A 293 12.27 -4.94 15.40
C LYS A 293 12.91 -4.31 14.18
N ALA A 294 12.98 -2.98 14.15
CA ALA A 294 13.63 -2.25 13.08
C ALA A 294 15.09 -2.73 12.88
N ILE A 295 15.50 -2.86 11.62
CA ILE A 295 16.86 -3.27 11.25
C ILE A 295 17.63 -2.07 10.69
N ASP A 296 18.96 -2.07 10.83
CA ASP A 296 19.85 -1.02 10.34
C ASP A 296 20.99 -1.52 9.43
N ALA A 297 21.16 -2.85 9.32
CA ALA A 297 22.03 -3.47 8.33
C ALA A 297 21.55 -4.86 7.90
N ILE A 298 22.01 -5.30 6.72
CA ILE A 298 21.76 -6.63 6.15
C ILE A 298 23.06 -7.23 5.59
N GLN A 299 23.24 -8.53 5.77
CA GLN A 299 24.24 -9.33 5.08
C GLN A 299 23.57 -10.39 4.21
N VAL A 300 24.10 -10.57 3.00
CA VAL A 300 23.69 -11.60 2.06
C VAL A 300 24.95 -12.25 1.49
N TYR A 301 24.92 -13.57 1.34
CA TYR A 301 25.96 -14.31 0.65
C TYR A 301 25.33 -15.32 -0.28
N TYR A 302 25.70 -15.28 -1.56
CA TYR A 302 25.24 -16.24 -2.56
C TYR A 302 26.28 -17.34 -2.83
N TYR A 303 25.83 -18.58 -2.83
CA TYR A 303 26.63 -19.74 -3.17
C TYR A 303 26.34 -20.15 -4.62
N THR A 304 27.26 -19.82 -5.51
CA THR A 304 27.20 -20.23 -6.92
C THR A 304 27.43 -21.74 -7.05
N PRO A 305 26.52 -22.51 -7.66
CA PRO A 305 26.73 -23.92 -7.99
C PRO A 305 27.93 -24.13 -8.92
N ASP A 306 28.51 -25.33 -8.90
CA ASP A 306 29.59 -25.68 -9.83
C ASP A 306 29.20 -25.64 -11.31
N SER A 307 27.91 -25.83 -11.59
CA SER A 307 27.34 -25.73 -12.93
C SER A 307 27.22 -24.30 -13.47
N ILE A 308 27.43 -23.27 -12.63
CA ILE A 308 27.29 -21.87 -13.04
C ILE A 308 28.68 -21.22 -13.05
N ARG A 309 29.15 -20.84 -14.24
CA ARG A 309 30.40 -20.09 -14.44
C ARG A 309 30.18 -18.94 -15.43
N PRO A 310 30.85 -17.77 -15.25
CA PRO A 310 31.73 -17.43 -14.13
C PRO A 310 30.98 -17.38 -12.79
N TYR A 311 31.74 -17.36 -11.68
CA TYR A 311 31.16 -17.24 -10.35
C TYR A 311 30.30 -15.98 -10.26
N LYS A 312 29.09 -16.11 -9.71
CA LYS A 312 28.17 -15.01 -9.47
C LYS A 312 28.17 -14.64 -7.98
N LYS A 313 27.76 -13.42 -7.68
CA LYS A 313 27.64 -12.93 -6.31
C LYS A 313 26.29 -12.23 -6.10
N ALA A 314 25.82 -12.17 -4.85
CA ALA A 314 24.73 -11.26 -4.52
C ALA A 314 25.25 -9.83 -4.56
N THR A 315 24.56 -8.93 -5.25
CA THR A 315 24.80 -7.49 -5.18
C THR A 315 23.54 -6.82 -4.65
N TYR A 316 23.68 -6.01 -3.61
CA TYR A 316 22.55 -5.45 -2.89
C TYR A 316 22.88 -4.09 -2.27
N GLN A 317 21.86 -3.27 -2.08
CA GLN A 317 21.97 -1.95 -1.45
C GLN A 317 20.72 -1.63 -0.64
N VAL A 318 20.86 -0.74 0.33
CA VAL A 318 19.75 -0.29 1.17
C VAL A 318 19.72 1.23 1.23
N ALA A 319 18.54 1.78 1.50
CA ALA A 319 18.37 3.19 1.84
C ALA A 319 17.78 3.28 3.25
N PRO A 320 18.20 4.25 4.08
CA PRO A 320 17.56 4.48 5.35
C PRO A 320 16.15 5.07 5.14
N VAL A 321 15.32 5.00 6.17
CA VAL A 321 14.00 5.66 6.19
C VAL A 321 14.17 7.16 5.88
N GLY A 322 13.43 7.65 4.88
CA GLY A 322 13.49 9.03 4.42
C GLY A 322 14.80 9.46 3.72
N GLY A 323 15.71 8.53 3.41
CA GLY A 323 17.01 8.86 2.82
C GLY A 323 17.30 8.22 1.47
N SER A 324 18.50 8.53 0.98
CA SER A 324 19.05 8.05 -0.30
C SER A 324 19.76 6.71 -0.15
N TRP A 325 19.92 5.99 -1.25
CA TRP A 325 20.64 4.72 -1.29
C TRP A 325 22.09 4.88 -0.81
N TYR A 326 22.53 3.94 0.04
CA TYR A 326 23.94 3.75 0.34
C TYR A 326 24.65 3.01 -0.81
N PRO A 327 25.99 3.00 -0.83
CA PRO A 327 26.75 2.21 -1.81
C PRO A 327 26.34 0.73 -1.84
N GLU A 328 26.50 0.10 -3.00
CA GLU A 328 26.26 -1.33 -3.17
C GLU A 328 27.26 -2.18 -2.39
N GLN A 329 26.77 -3.29 -1.86
CA GLN A 329 27.53 -4.36 -1.24
C GLN A 329 27.49 -5.59 -2.14
N THR A 330 28.61 -6.29 -2.25
CA THR A 330 28.70 -7.58 -2.95
C THR A 330 29.04 -8.69 -1.96
N ASP A 331 28.19 -9.72 -1.88
CA ASP A 331 28.22 -10.76 -0.85
C ASP A 331 28.62 -10.18 0.52
N THR A 332 29.62 -10.77 1.18
CA THR A 332 30.23 -10.25 2.41
C THR A 332 31.65 -9.73 2.16
N ASP A 333 31.92 -9.24 0.95
CA ASP A 333 33.23 -8.69 0.57
C ASP A 333 33.54 -7.43 1.41
N THR A 334 34.78 -7.29 1.86
CA THR A 334 35.27 -6.14 2.65
C THR A 334 36.33 -5.32 1.90
N SER A 335 36.50 -5.60 0.61
CA SER A 335 37.42 -4.90 -0.29
C SER A 335 36.71 -3.79 -1.06
N SER A 336 37.47 -2.91 -1.72
CA SER A 336 36.93 -1.88 -2.62
C SER A 336 35.93 -0.92 -1.96
N GLY A 337 36.10 -0.65 -0.67
CA GLY A 337 35.24 0.26 0.10
C GLY A 337 33.94 -0.37 0.60
N MET A 338 33.79 -1.70 0.52
CA MET A 338 32.67 -2.43 1.10
C MET A 338 32.93 -2.80 2.56
N ASP A 339 31.88 -2.80 3.37
CA ASP A 339 31.94 -3.10 4.82
C ASP A 339 31.61 -4.57 5.13
N GLY A 340 31.29 -5.37 4.10
CA GLY A 340 30.79 -6.74 4.24
C GLY A 340 29.30 -6.82 4.57
N TYR A 341 28.60 -5.69 4.57
CA TYR A 341 27.14 -5.56 4.78
C TYR A 341 26.62 -4.28 4.12
N ALA A 342 25.32 -4.21 3.86
CA ALA A 342 24.65 -2.98 3.43
C ALA A 342 23.88 -2.37 4.59
N GLY A 343 24.04 -1.08 4.84
CA GLY A 343 23.37 -0.35 5.91
C GLY A 343 24.31 0.52 6.71
N TYR A 344 23.77 1.21 7.72
CA TYR A 344 24.55 2.06 8.61
C TYR A 344 23.99 1.91 10.02
N PHE A 345 24.82 1.48 10.97
CA PHE A 345 24.37 1.24 12.34
C PHE A 345 23.77 2.49 12.97
N GLY A 346 22.59 2.33 13.58
CA GLY A 346 21.81 3.44 14.12
C GLY A 346 20.91 4.14 13.10
N LYS A 347 20.84 3.69 11.84
CA LYS A 347 19.93 4.22 10.81
C LYS A 347 19.02 3.11 10.29
N ALA A 348 17.74 3.18 10.67
CA ALA A 348 16.73 2.23 10.24
C ALA A 348 16.67 2.14 8.70
N ILE A 349 16.69 0.92 8.16
CA ILE A 349 16.51 0.66 6.73
C ILE A 349 15.05 0.87 6.36
N GLY A 350 14.79 1.58 5.26
CA GLY A 350 13.46 1.74 4.67
C GLY A 350 13.28 0.96 3.35
N LYS A 351 14.36 0.75 2.59
CA LYS A 351 14.31 0.13 1.25
C LYS A 351 15.49 -0.82 1.01
N LEU A 352 15.28 -1.86 0.22
CA LEU A 352 16.27 -2.88 -0.18
C LEU A 352 16.18 -3.14 -1.70
N HIS A 353 17.33 -3.15 -2.38
CA HIS A 353 17.54 -3.71 -3.72
C HIS A 353 18.49 -4.89 -3.62
N LEU A 354 18.25 -5.94 -4.42
CA LEU A 354 19.12 -7.12 -4.47
C LEU A 354 19.02 -7.84 -5.81
N LYS A 355 20.14 -8.30 -6.37
CA LYS A 355 20.21 -9.17 -7.55
C LYS A 355 21.37 -10.17 -7.43
N ILE A 356 21.37 -11.22 -8.26
CA ILE A 356 22.53 -12.10 -8.44
C ILE A 356 23.20 -11.80 -9.79
N GLN A 357 24.50 -11.52 -9.81
CA GLN A 357 25.22 -11.23 -11.05
C GLN A 357 26.59 -11.88 -11.14
#